data_AF-A0A1N6U8X8-F1
#
_entry.id   AF-A0A1N6U8X8-F1
#
_cell.length_a   1.000
_cell.length_b   1.000
_cell.length_c   1.000
_cell.angle_alpha   90.00
_cell.angle_beta   90.00
_cell.angle_gamma   90.00
#
_symmetry.space_group_name_H-M   'P 1'
#
loop_
_entity.id
_entity.type
_entity.pdbx_description
1 polymer ?
#
loop_
_entity_poly.entity_id
_entity_poly.type
_entity_poly.pdbx_seq_one_letter_code
_entity_poly.pdbx_strand_id
1 'polypeptide(L)' 'MKKRETSILYLVLGLYTLMISWYYNHSLILLLIHYLFWPLYLIYELLIGHLANGMWKTIPLSYFN' A
#
# COMPACT_ATOMS: atom_id res chain seq x y z
N MET A 1 14.48 1.52 22.11
CA MET A 1 13.32 2.29 21.58
C MET A 1 13.17 2.23 20.05
N LYS A 2 14.26 2.22 19.25
CA LYS A 2 14.19 2.18 17.76
C LYS A 2 13.33 1.05 17.14
N LYS A 3 13.28 -0.14 17.73
CA LYS A 3 12.54 -1.29 17.15
C LYS A 3 11.01 -1.07 17.06
N ARG A 4 10.41 -0.32 17.99
CA ARG A 4 8.94 -0.16 18.07
C ARG A 4 8.42 0.79 17.00
N GLU A 5 9.13 1.88 16.74
CA GLU A 5 8.77 2.86 15.70
C GLU A 5 8.89 2.25 14.30
N THR A 6 9.93 1.45 14.06
CA THR A 6 10.07 0.69 12.81
C THR A 6 8.91 -0.28 12.60
N SER A 7 8.42 -0.95 13.65
CA SER A 7 7.26 -1.86 13.54
C SER A 7 5.97 -1.15 13.19
N ILE A 8 5.71 0.03 13.76
CA ILE A 8 4.49 0.79 13.45
C ILE A 8 4.53 1.31 12.01
N LEU A 9 5.67 1.86 11.58
CA LEU A 9 5.85 2.33 10.21
C LEU A 9 5.72 1.19 9.20
N TYR A 10 6.29 0.01 9.49
CA TYR A 10 6.15 -1.19 8.66
C TYR A 10 4.67 -1.61 8.53
N LEU A 11 3.91 -1.57 9.62
CA LEU A 11 2.49 -1.93 9.62
C LEU A 11 1.66 -0.93 8.82
N VAL A 12 1.87 0.38 9.04
CA VAL A 12 1.14 1.43 8.32
C VAL A 12 1.42 1.37 6.82
N LEU A 13 2.68 1.20 6.41
CA LEU A 13 3.03 1.06 4.99
C LEU A 13 2.49 -0.24 4.39
N GLY A 14 2.48 -1.34 5.15
CA GLY A 14 1.85 -2.59 4.74
C GLY A 14 0.36 -2.41 4.48
N LEU A 15 -0.39 -1.83 5.42
CA LEU A 15 -1.81 -1.54 5.24
C LEU A 15 -2.06 -0.63 4.03
N TYR A 16 -1.29 0.45 3.90
CA TYR A 16 -1.39 1.36 2.77
C TYR A 16 -1.15 0.65 1.42
N THR A 17 -0.19 -0.27 1.38
CA THR A 17 0.10 -1.10 0.21
C THR A 17 -1.08 -2.01 -0.15
N LEU A 18 -1.78 -2.57 0.84
CA LEU A 18 -2.99 -3.35 0.59
C LEU A 18 -4.13 -2.49 0.05
N MET A 19 -4.25 -1.25 0.51
CA MET A 19 -5.23 -0.29 -0.04
C MET A 19 -4.92 -0.03 -1.52
N ILE A 20 -3.66 0.22 -1.89
CA ILE A 20 -3.27 0.37 -3.30
C ILE A 20 -3.63 -0.87 -4.11
N SER A 21 -3.25 -2.06 -3.61
CA SER A 21 -3.54 -3.33 -4.27
C SER A 21 -5.04 -3.50 -4.51
N TRP A 22 -5.86 -3.25 -3.49
CA TRP A 22 -7.30 -3.40 -3.59
C TRP A 22 -7.89 -2.39 -4.58
N TYR A 23 -7.48 -1.12 -4.49
CA TYR A 23 -7.94 -0.04 -5.35
C TYR A 23 -7.77 -0.37 -6.84
N TYR A 24 -6.61 -0.89 -7.25
CA TYR A 24 -6.35 -1.19 -8.67
C TYR A 24 -6.84 -2.58 -9.10
N ASN A 25 -6.77 -3.60 -8.25
CA ASN A 25 -6.96 -4.99 -8.68
C ASN A 25 -8.30 -5.60 -8.25
N HIS A 26 -8.92 -5.13 -7.16
CA HIS A 26 -10.15 -5.71 -6.57
C HIS A 26 -10.13 -7.26 -6.47
N SER A 27 -8.97 -7.86 -6.21
CA SER A 27 -8.76 -9.31 -6.18
C SER A 27 -8.15 -9.75 -4.85
N LEU A 28 -8.82 -10.67 -4.15
CA LEU A 28 -8.36 -11.21 -2.87
C LEU A 28 -7.06 -12.02 -3.01
N ILE A 29 -6.89 -12.73 -4.12
CA ILE A 29 -5.69 -13.53 -4.37
C ILE A 29 -4.47 -12.60 -4.51
N LEU A 30 -4.61 -11.53 -5.29
CA LEU A 30 -3.55 -10.53 -5.45
C LEU A 30 -3.29 -9.78 -4.14
N LEU A 31 -4.33 -9.49 -3.37
CA LEU A 31 -4.19 -8.83 -2.07
C LEU A 31 -3.36 -9.67 -1.08
N LEU A 32 -3.53 -10.99 -1.07
CA LEU A 32 -2.69 -11.90 -0.26
C LEU A 32 -1.23 -11.93 -0.76
N ILE A 33 -1.01 -11.97 -2.07
CA ILE A 33 0.34 -11.92 -2.64
C ILE A 33 1.03 -10.61 -2.26
N HIS A 34 0.35 -9.48 -2.48
CA HIS A 34 0.87 -8.17 -2.12
C HIS A 34 0.98 -7.98 -0.60
N TYR A 35 0.23 -8.70 0.23
CA TYR A 35 0.45 -8.73 1.67
C TYR A 35 1.79 -9.36 2.05
N LEU A 36 2.12 -10.52 1.47
CA LEU A 36 3.41 -11.18 1.73
C LEU A 36 4.60 -10.36 1.20
N PHE A 37 4.43 -9.73 0.04
CA PHE A 37 5.51 -9.02 -0.66
C PHE A 37 5.30 -7.50 -0.70
N TRP A 38 4.65 -6.94 0.32
CA TRP A 38 4.22 -5.54 0.31
C TRP A 38 5.37 -4.54 0.08
N PRO A 39 6.59 -4.69 0.62
CA PRO A 39 7.63 -3.68 0.39
C PRO A 39 8.05 -3.61 -1.08
N LEU A 40 8.13 -4.77 -1.75
CA LEU A 40 8.47 -4.86 -3.17
C LEU A 40 7.35 -4.28 -4.04
N TYR A 41 6.11 -4.60 -3.72
CA TYR A 41 4.95 -4.10 -4.45
C TYR A 41 4.80 -2.58 -4.30
N LEU A 42 5.01 -2.02 -3.10
CA LEU A 42 4.96 -0.58 -2.88
C LEU A 42 6.03 0.16 -3.70
N ILE A 43 7.24 -0.39 -3.77
CA ILE A 43 8.32 0.17 -4.61
C ILE A 43 7.92 0.10 -6.10
N TYR A 44 7.34 -1.01 -6.54
CA TYR A 44 6.84 -1.17 -7.91
C TYR A 44 5.79 -0.10 -8.27
N GLU A 45 4.81 0.13 -7.40
CA GLU A 45 3.76 1.14 -7.59
C GLU A 45 4.32 2.58 -7.62
N LEU A 46 5.38 2.86 -6.84
CA LEU A 46 6.10 4.13 -6.88
C LEU A 46 6.85 4.32 -8.21
N LEU A 47 7.52 3.28 -8.71
CA LEU A 47 8.29 3.33 -9.97
C LEU A 47 7.41 3.51 -11.19
N ILE A 48 6.21 2.94 -11.18
CA ILE A 48 5.24 3.06 -12.29
C ILE A 48 4.50 4.41 -12.26
N GLY A 49 4.57 5.12 -11.14
CA GLY A 49 3.92 6.42 -11.00
C GLY A 49 2.41 6.33 -10.74
N HIS A 50 1.89 5.16 -10.35
CA HIS A 50 0.50 5.02 -9.91
C HIS A 50 0.18 5.89 -8.69
N LEU A 51 1.19 6.22 -7.89
CA LEU A 51 1.08 7.12 -6.74
C LEU A 51 1.29 8.61 -7.08
N ALA A 52 1.60 8.95 -8.33
CA ALA A 52 1.80 10.33 -8.78
C ALA A 52 0.48 11.13 -8.81
N ASN A 53 0.56 12.42 -9.11
CA ASN A 53 -0.61 13.31 -9.29
C ASN A 53 -1.61 13.32 -8.11
N GLY A 54 -1.11 13.16 -6.88
CA GLY A 54 -1.95 13.17 -5.67
C GLY A 54 -2.69 11.86 -5.39
N MET A 55 -2.47 10.81 -6.20
CA MET A 55 -3.09 9.50 -6.02
C MET A 55 -2.79 8.89 -4.65
N TRP A 56 -1.62 9.20 -4.08
CA TRP A 56 -1.28 8.78 -2.72
C TRP A 56 -2.30 9.22 -1.65
N LYS A 57 -3.01 10.33 -1.87
CA LYS A 57 -4.09 10.82 -0.99
C LYS A 57 -5.46 10.35 -1.48
N THR A 58 -5.67 10.30 -2.79
CA THR A 58 -6.94 9.88 -3.40
C THR A 58 -7.28 8.43 -3.08
N ILE A 59 -6.30 7.53 -3.13
CA ILE A 59 -6.51 6.09 -2.87
C ILE A 59 -7.08 5.87 -1.46
N PRO A 60 -6.45 6.36 -0.36
CA PRO A 60 -7.04 6.22 0.97
C PRO A 60 -8.41 6.86 1.13
N LEU A 61 -8.62 8.05 0.56
CA LEU A 61 -9.89 8.77 0.65
C LEU A 61 -11.03 8.02 -0.03
N SER A 62 -10.75 7.25 -1.08
CA SER A 62 -11.77 6.48 -1.82
C SER A 62 -12.51 5.44 -0.96
N TYR A 63 -11.98 5.06 0.20
CA TYR A 63 -12.59 4.09 1.12
C TYR A 63 -13.56 4.69 2.14
N PHE A 64 -13.55 6.02 2.29
CA PHE A 64 -14.36 6.75 3.27
C PHE A 64 -15.45 7.61 2.65
N ASN A 65 -15.57 7.57 1.32
CA ASN A 65 -16.54 8.28 0.52
C ASN A 65 -17.68 7.34 0.12
#